data_AF-A0A7J4FKI6-F1
#
_entry.id   AF-A0A7J4FKI6-F1
#
_cell.length_a   1.000
_cell.length_b   1.000
_cell.length_c   1.000
_cell.angle_alpha   90.00
_cell.angle_beta   90.00
_cell.angle_gamma   90.00
#
_symmetry.space_group_name_H-M   'P 1'
#
loop_
_entity.id
_entity.type
_entity.pdbx_description
1 polymer ?
#
loop_
_entity_poly.entity_id
_entity_poly.type
_entity_poly.pdbx_seq_one_letter_code
_entity_poly.pdbx_strand_id
1 'polypeptide(L)'
;MIAVPTGYRMKIVDDGLEFERSNLTPLVGSEAHILSKETVKEFLCVDGGVAIGNLIGFDLPLRVNITEMVRYHTGIFGFTGCGKSNLCSFLIRKALERMRKMSIVIFDVSGEYLIHLLDLKPRLFSTEHFSDDVNRVMDSQTIPETLEKILDRQLIADSVQRLIYEEKIQRLSLSYPLEPIPLTMGLILDLFGDIARSRRKESVQATVALNKLNRFVLEGGYDDEVPLEEIGKDIQARTELEEILQEFMASVHSMSGTVKDVQTIISILEEGSTQEYSKEQKGVIRNAEWLATQVAVNKYTGVNIVYLPDPTIARQVVSRFINQLLWLKKT
;
A
#
# COMPACT_ATOMS: atom_id res chain seq x y z
N MET A 1 7.85 -30.10 35.45
CA MET A 1 6.98 -28.93 35.19
C MET A 1 7.85 -27.71 35.38
N ILE A 2 8.04 -26.88 34.34
CA ILE A 2 8.87 -25.66 34.43
C ILE A 2 7.91 -24.49 34.59
N ALA A 3 8.01 -23.75 35.69
CA ALA A 3 7.29 -22.50 35.89
C ALA A 3 8.15 -21.35 35.38
N VAL A 4 7.59 -20.48 34.54
CA VAL A 4 8.27 -19.29 34.00
C VAL A 4 7.53 -18.07 34.54
N PRO A 5 8.23 -17.08 35.14
CA PRO A 5 7.58 -15.87 35.63
C PRO A 5 6.98 -15.07 34.48
N THR A 6 5.75 -14.58 34.66
CA THR A 6 5.03 -13.79 33.63
C THR A 6 5.47 -12.33 33.58
N GLY A 7 6.17 -11.83 34.61
CA GLY A 7 6.54 -10.42 34.74
C GLY A 7 5.39 -9.51 35.19
N TYR A 8 4.30 -10.11 35.69
CA TYR A 8 3.17 -9.38 36.26
C TYR A 8 2.98 -9.73 37.74
N ARG A 9 2.65 -8.73 38.54
CA ARG A 9 2.17 -8.88 39.92
C ARG A 9 0.65 -8.82 39.88
N MET A 10 0.01 -9.82 40.50
CA MET A 10 -1.41 -9.82 40.80
C MET A 10 -1.64 -9.09 42.13
N LYS A 11 -2.54 -8.11 42.12
CA LYS A 11 -3.05 -7.43 43.32
C LYS A 11 -4.52 -7.78 43.48
N ILE A 12 -4.93 -8.05 44.71
CA ILE A 12 -6.33 -8.17 45.08
C ILE A 12 -6.75 -6.79 45.59
N VAL A 13 -7.66 -6.14 44.88
CA VAL A 13 -8.17 -4.81 45.23
C VAL A 13 -9.67 -4.93 45.42
N ASP A 14 -10.14 -4.68 46.64
CA ASP A 14 -11.51 -4.96 47.07
C ASP A 14 -11.91 -6.42 46.75
N ASP A 15 -12.82 -6.64 45.79
CA ASP A 15 -13.30 -7.95 45.28
C ASP A 15 -12.81 -8.25 43.85
N GLY A 16 -11.87 -7.46 43.31
CA GLY A 16 -11.34 -7.60 41.94
C GLY A 16 -9.86 -7.94 41.88
N LEU A 17 -9.39 -8.36 40.70
CA LEU A 17 -7.97 -8.60 40.43
C LEU A 17 -7.41 -7.50 39.53
N GLU A 18 -6.26 -6.96 39.93
CA GLU A 18 -5.45 -6.08 39.09
C GLU A 18 -4.13 -6.75 38.76
N PHE A 19 -3.72 -6.62 37.49
CA PHE A 19 -2.42 -7.11 37.02
C PHE A 19 -1.57 -5.94 36.58
N GLU A 20 -0.41 -5.78 37.21
CA GLU A 20 0.54 -4.73 36.86
C GLU A 20 1.90 -5.35 36.53
N ARG A 21 2.64 -4.73 35.61
CA ARG A 21 4.00 -5.19 35.33
C ARG A 21 4.88 -5.00 36.55
N SER A 22 5.70 -6.02 36.85
CA SER A 22 6.60 -6.00 37.98
C SER A 22 7.90 -6.74 37.64
N ASN A 23 9.02 -6.19 38.13
CA ASN A 23 10.33 -6.82 38.02
C ASN A 23 10.66 -7.68 39.24
N LEU A 24 9.68 -7.96 40.10
CA LEU A 24 9.85 -8.81 41.27
C LEU A 24 10.05 -10.27 40.83
N THR A 25 11.14 -10.87 41.29
CA THR A 25 11.42 -12.29 41.08
C THR A 25 10.88 -13.09 42.27
N PRO A 26 10.12 -14.18 42.06
CA PRO A 26 9.68 -15.03 43.15
C PRO A 26 10.88 -15.64 43.88
N LEU A 27 10.78 -15.78 45.21
CA LEU A 27 11.83 -16.39 46.02
C LEU A 27 11.89 -17.90 45.75
N VAL A 28 13.11 -18.46 45.74
CA VAL A 28 13.31 -19.91 45.66
C VAL A 28 12.62 -20.59 46.84
N GLY A 29 11.82 -21.62 46.56
CA GLY A 29 11.04 -22.34 47.57
C GLY A 29 9.66 -21.75 47.87
N SER A 30 9.27 -20.64 47.21
CA SER A 30 7.91 -20.12 47.32
C SER A 30 6.88 -21.11 46.77
N GLU A 31 5.69 -21.12 47.37
CA GLU A 31 4.58 -21.93 46.87
C GLU A 31 4.13 -21.46 45.48
N ALA A 32 3.77 -22.42 44.63
CA ALA A 32 3.20 -22.18 43.33
C ALA A 32 1.77 -22.69 43.30
N HIS A 33 0.83 -21.83 42.93
CA HIS A 33 -0.59 -22.16 42.82
C HIS A 33 -1.03 -22.10 41.37
N ILE A 34 -2.00 -22.94 41.01
CA ILE A 34 -2.66 -22.88 39.70
C ILE A 34 -3.73 -21.80 39.78
N LEU A 35 -3.72 -20.88 38.80
CA LEU A 35 -4.75 -19.83 38.69
C LEU A 35 -6.10 -20.46 38.33
N SER A 36 -7.18 -19.94 38.93
CA SER A 36 -8.54 -20.33 38.52
C SER A 36 -8.84 -19.87 37.10
N LYS A 37 -9.88 -20.43 36.48
CA LYS A 37 -10.29 -20.05 35.12
C LYS A 37 -10.69 -18.56 35.06
N GLU A 38 -11.32 -18.07 36.11
CA GLU A 38 -11.74 -16.68 36.28
C GLU A 38 -10.52 -15.75 36.31
N THR A 39 -9.52 -16.09 37.12
CA THR A 39 -8.27 -15.33 37.21
C THR A 39 -7.49 -15.32 35.90
N VAL A 40 -7.41 -16.45 35.19
CA VAL A 40 -6.75 -16.51 33.87
C VAL A 40 -7.49 -15.67 32.83
N LYS A 41 -8.83 -15.64 32.89
CA LYS A 41 -9.65 -14.80 32.03
C LYS A 41 -9.36 -13.32 32.27
N GLU A 42 -9.39 -12.85 33.52
CA GLU A 42 -9.12 -11.45 33.87
C GLU A 42 -7.68 -11.03 33.50
N PHE A 43 -6.73 -11.97 33.55
CA PHE A 43 -5.35 -11.67 33.20
C PHE A 43 -5.10 -11.57 31.68
N LEU A 44 -5.66 -12.50 30.90
CA LEU A 44 -5.27 -12.69 29.48
C LEU A 44 -6.31 -12.22 28.47
N CYS A 45 -7.57 -12.05 28.88
CA CYS A 45 -8.67 -11.76 27.95
C CYS A 45 -9.12 -10.31 28.07
N VAL A 46 -9.52 -9.73 26.93
CA VAL A 46 -10.18 -8.42 26.90
C VAL A 46 -11.70 -8.59 27.05
N ASP A 47 -12.29 -7.85 28.00
CA ASP A 47 -13.74 -7.81 28.19
C ASP A 47 -14.47 -7.28 26.95
N GLY A 48 -15.58 -7.93 26.58
CA GLY A 48 -16.29 -7.65 25.33
C GLY A 48 -15.51 -8.04 24.05
N GLY A 49 -14.27 -8.53 24.19
CA GLY A 49 -13.39 -8.93 23.10
C GLY A 49 -13.92 -10.11 22.28
N VAL A 50 -13.32 -10.31 21.10
CA VAL A 50 -13.65 -11.40 20.18
C VAL A 50 -12.80 -12.62 20.50
N ALA A 51 -13.44 -13.78 20.61
CA ALA A 51 -12.74 -15.05 20.79
C ALA A 51 -11.97 -15.41 19.50
N ILE A 52 -10.66 -15.65 19.64
CA ILE A 52 -9.76 -15.98 18.51
C ILE A 52 -9.17 -17.39 18.57
N GLY A 53 -9.48 -18.13 19.63
CA GLY A 53 -9.00 -19.48 19.87
C GLY A 53 -9.20 -19.85 21.33
N ASN A 54 -8.72 -21.02 21.74
CA ASN A 54 -8.78 -21.48 23.12
C ASN A 54 -7.39 -21.47 23.75
N LEU A 55 -7.31 -21.04 25.01
CA LEU A 55 -6.12 -21.16 25.83
C LEU A 55 -5.86 -22.64 26.12
N ILE A 56 -4.67 -23.10 25.73
CA ILE A 56 -4.23 -24.47 25.94
C ILE A 56 -4.19 -24.75 27.45
N GLY A 57 -4.85 -25.82 27.88
CA GLY A 57 -4.87 -26.27 29.28
C GLY A 57 -5.96 -25.67 30.17
N PHE A 58 -6.70 -24.64 29.72
CA PHE A 58 -7.73 -23.98 30.53
C PHE A 58 -9.16 -24.17 29.99
N ASP A 59 -9.32 -24.70 28.77
CA ASP A 59 -10.61 -24.81 28.05
C ASP A 59 -11.39 -23.49 28.14
N LEU A 60 -10.69 -22.39 27.84
CA LEU A 60 -11.17 -21.02 27.98
C LEU A 60 -10.87 -20.26 26.67
N PRO A 61 -11.85 -19.56 26.06
CA PRO A 61 -11.60 -18.80 24.85
C PRO A 61 -10.71 -17.58 25.12
N LEU A 62 -9.63 -17.42 24.36
CA LEU A 62 -8.80 -16.22 24.35
C LEU A 62 -9.54 -15.10 23.61
N ARG A 63 -9.78 -13.97 24.27
CA ARG A 63 -10.49 -12.83 23.70
C ARG A 63 -9.59 -11.61 23.51
N VAL A 64 -9.67 -11.00 22.34
CA VAL A 64 -8.87 -9.82 21.97
C VAL A 64 -9.74 -8.67 21.46
N ASN A 65 -9.21 -7.44 21.54
CA ASN A 65 -9.84 -6.27 20.96
C ASN A 65 -9.45 -6.12 19.48
N ILE A 66 -10.31 -6.62 18.58
CA ILE A 66 -10.07 -6.56 17.13
C ILE A 66 -9.96 -5.11 16.62
N THR A 67 -10.70 -4.16 17.20
CA THR A 67 -10.66 -2.76 16.76
C THR A 67 -9.30 -2.12 17.07
N GLU A 68 -8.72 -2.40 18.22
CA GLU A 68 -7.38 -1.93 18.57
C GLU A 68 -6.30 -2.59 17.71
N MET A 69 -6.41 -3.89 17.44
CA MET A 69 -5.49 -4.60 16.55
C MET A 69 -5.42 -3.97 15.16
N VAL A 70 -6.55 -3.51 14.62
CA VAL A 70 -6.62 -2.81 13.33
C VAL A 70 -6.05 -1.40 13.42
N ARG A 71 -6.34 -0.66 14.51
CA ARG A 71 -5.93 0.76 14.66
C ARG A 71 -4.45 0.93 14.96
N TYR A 72 -3.87 0.07 15.80
CA TYR A 72 -2.51 0.24 16.33
C TYR A 72 -1.45 -0.63 15.62
N HIS A 73 -1.81 -1.18 14.45
CA HIS A 73 -0.99 -2.10 13.67
C HIS A 73 -0.71 -3.43 14.38
N THR A 74 -0.84 -4.53 13.65
CA THR A 74 -0.59 -5.88 14.19
C THR A 74 0.38 -6.62 13.27
N GLY A 75 1.40 -7.25 13.87
CA GLY A 75 2.26 -8.21 13.19
C GLY A 75 1.88 -9.64 13.57
N ILE A 76 1.77 -10.53 12.57
CA ILE A 76 1.55 -11.97 12.77
C ILE A 76 2.82 -12.71 12.35
N PHE A 77 3.51 -13.29 13.32
CA PHE A 77 4.81 -13.95 13.11
C PHE A 77 4.72 -15.45 13.38
N GLY A 78 5.49 -16.23 12.62
CA GLY A 78 5.57 -17.68 12.77
C GLY A 78 6.21 -18.35 11.57
N PHE A 79 6.66 -19.59 11.74
CA PHE A 79 7.29 -20.38 10.67
C PHE A 79 6.30 -20.76 9.56
N THR A 80 6.79 -21.21 8.42
CA THR A 80 5.93 -21.76 7.35
C THR A 80 5.13 -22.94 7.89
N GLY A 81 3.85 -23.04 7.51
CA GLY A 81 2.97 -24.12 7.96
C GLY A 81 2.35 -23.96 9.36
N CYS A 82 2.70 -22.94 10.16
CA CYS A 82 2.12 -22.77 11.50
C CYS A 82 0.70 -22.16 11.52
N GLY A 83 0.11 -21.86 10.35
CA GLY A 83 -1.25 -21.34 10.26
C GLY A 83 -1.38 -19.81 10.28
N LYS A 84 -0.34 -19.05 9.92
CA LYS A 84 -0.39 -17.57 9.85
C LYS A 84 -1.54 -17.06 8.97
N SER A 85 -1.62 -17.53 7.73
CA SER A 85 -2.62 -17.07 6.74
C SER A 85 -4.03 -17.48 7.16
N ASN A 86 -4.18 -18.62 7.84
CA ASN A 86 -5.43 -19.04 8.47
C ASN A 86 -5.85 -18.10 9.62
N LEU A 87 -4.95 -17.81 10.56
CA LEU A 87 -5.22 -16.87 11.66
C LEU A 87 -5.53 -15.47 11.13
N CYS A 88 -4.75 -14.97 10.16
CA CYS A 88 -4.98 -13.69 9.50
C CYS A 88 -6.38 -13.64 8.87
N SER A 89 -6.74 -14.67 8.11
CA SER A 89 -8.06 -14.78 7.46
C SER A 89 -9.20 -14.88 8.46
N PHE A 90 -8.99 -15.52 9.61
CA PHE A 90 -9.96 -15.54 10.71
C PHE A 90 -10.13 -14.14 11.32
N LEU A 91 -9.03 -13.43 11.61
CA LEU A 91 -9.06 -12.08 12.16
C LEU A 91 -9.73 -11.09 11.20
N ILE A 92 -9.50 -11.23 9.88
CA ILE A 92 -10.17 -10.45 8.84
C ILE A 92 -11.69 -10.62 8.91
N ARG A 93 -12.20 -11.85 9.05
CA ARG A 93 -13.64 -12.09 9.24
C ARG A 93 -14.18 -11.37 10.46
N LYS A 94 -13.46 -11.49 11.59
CA LYS A 94 -13.85 -10.83 12.84
C LYS A 94 -13.81 -9.30 12.75
N ALA A 95 -12.88 -8.74 11.99
CA ALA A 95 -12.84 -7.30 11.72
C ALA A 95 -14.07 -6.86 10.91
N LEU A 96 -14.41 -7.58 9.83
CA LEU A 96 -15.57 -7.26 8.99
C LEU A 96 -16.91 -7.43 9.71
N GLU A 97 -17.03 -8.44 10.58
CA GLU A 97 -18.22 -8.64 11.43
C GLU A 97 -18.43 -7.46 12.40
N ARG A 98 -17.34 -6.91 12.96
CA ARG A 98 -17.39 -5.85 13.98
C ARG A 98 -17.43 -4.43 13.40
N MET A 99 -16.77 -4.21 12.26
CA MET A 99 -16.55 -2.89 11.68
C MET A 99 -17.25 -2.80 10.31
N ARG A 100 -18.49 -2.31 10.32
CA ARG A 100 -19.32 -2.17 9.11
C ARG A 100 -18.67 -1.25 8.08
N LYS A 101 -18.85 -1.58 6.80
CA LYS A 101 -18.33 -0.82 5.64
C LYS A 101 -16.80 -0.69 5.62
N MET A 102 -16.07 -1.54 6.34
CA MET A 102 -14.62 -1.59 6.25
C MET A 102 -14.18 -2.11 4.87
N SER A 103 -13.16 -1.49 4.30
CA SER A 103 -12.45 -1.97 3.12
C SER A 103 -11.12 -2.57 3.57
N ILE A 104 -10.87 -3.83 3.23
CA ILE A 104 -9.62 -4.54 3.47
C ILE A 104 -8.95 -4.76 2.12
N VAL A 105 -7.68 -4.37 2.02
CA VAL A 105 -6.86 -4.57 0.84
C VAL A 105 -5.71 -5.49 1.20
N ILE A 106 -5.62 -6.62 0.52
CA ILE A 106 -4.61 -7.65 0.76
C ILE A 106 -3.69 -7.70 -0.45
N PHE A 107 -2.41 -7.39 -0.28
CA PHE A 107 -1.40 -7.60 -1.31
C PHE A 107 -0.82 -8.99 -1.14
N ASP A 108 -1.20 -9.89 -2.04
CA ASP A 108 -0.91 -11.32 -1.93
C ASP A 108 0.11 -11.72 -3.00
N VAL A 109 1.29 -12.13 -2.56
CA VAL A 109 2.37 -12.62 -3.44
C VAL A 109 2.29 -14.14 -3.61
N SER A 110 1.68 -14.85 -2.66
CA SER A 110 1.69 -16.32 -2.61
C SER A 110 0.38 -16.95 -3.08
N GLY A 111 -0.64 -16.14 -3.36
CA GLY A 111 -1.95 -16.59 -3.86
C GLY A 111 -2.72 -17.41 -2.82
N GLU A 112 -2.53 -17.14 -1.52
CA GLU A 112 -3.17 -17.91 -0.44
C GLU A 112 -4.56 -17.36 -0.09
N TYR A 113 -4.77 -16.05 -0.21
CA TYR A 113 -5.91 -15.38 0.42
C TYR A 113 -7.22 -15.51 -0.35
N LEU A 114 -7.20 -15.73 -1.67
CA LEU A 114 -8.43 -15.91 -2.44
C LEU A 114 -9.22 -17.12 -1.92
N ILE A 115 -8.53 -18.25 -1.77
CA ILE A 115 -9.13 -19.50 -1.30
C ILE A 115 -9.50 -19.38 0.18
N HIS A 116 -8.60 -18.83 1.00
CA HIS A 116 -8.84 -18.66 2.43
C HIS A 116 -10.02 -17.74 2.78
N LEU A 117 -10.46 -16.87 1.88
CA LEU A 117 -11.53 -15.89 2.10
C LEU A 117 -12.65 -16.00 1.07
N LEU A 118 -12.73 -17.12 0.33
CA LEU A 118 -13.65 -17.30 -0.80
C LEU A 118 -15.13 -17.15 -0.40
N ASP A 119 -15.47 -17.56 0.83
CA ASP A 119 -16.79 -17.41 1.45
C ASP A 119 -17.25 -15.95 1.56
N LEU A 120 -16.31 -15.00 1.66
CA LEU A 120 -16.59 -13.57 1.71
C LEU A 120 -16.79 -12.95 0.31
N LYS A 121 -16.71 -13.76 -0.75
CA LYS A 121 -16.82 -13.36 -2.15
C LYS A 121 -15.93 -12.16 -2.51
N PRO A 122 -14.60 -12.27 -2.28
CA PRO A 122 -13.67 -11.16 -2.44
C PRO A 122 -13.59 -10.67 -3.88
N ARG A 123 -13.12 -9.43 -4.07
CA ARG A 123 -12.64 -8.96 -5.38
C ARG A 123 -11.18 -9.36 -5.52
N LEU A 124 -10.79 -9.87 -6.69
CA LEU A 124 -9.42 -10.21 -7.04
C LEU A 124 -8.94 -9.29 -8.16
N PHE A 125 -7.84 -8.58 -7.91
CA PHE A 125 -7.10 -7.82 -8.89
C PHE A 125 -5.77 -8.53 -9.12
N SER A 126 -5.40 -8.81 -10.37
CA SER A 126 -4.10 -9.45 -10.65
C SER A 126 -3.44 -8.90 -11.89
N THR A 127 -2.11 -8.88 -11.89
CA THR A 127 -1.31 -8.59 -13.08
C THR A 127 -1.35 -9.73 -14.10
N GLU A 128 -1.75 -10.93 -13.66
CA GLU A 128 -1.95 -12.08 -14.54
C GLU A 128 -3.20 -11.95 -15.41
N HIS A 129 -3.17 -12.65 -16.54
CA HIS A 129 -4.28 -12.71 -17.48
C HIS A 129 -5.02 -14.04 -17.37
N PHE A 130 -6.10 -14.03 -16.61
CA PHE A 130 -6.93 -15.22 -16.44
C PHE A 130 -7.89 -15.47 -17.60
N SER A 131 -8.27 -14.44 -18.38
CA SER A 131 -9.18 -14.56 -19.52
C SER A 131 -10.48 -15.32 -19.19
N ASP A 132 -11.05 -15.04 -18.02
CA ASP A 132 -12.27 -15.67 -17.49
C ASP A 132 -12.21 -17.21 -17.37
N ASP A 133 -11.00 -17.78 -17.33
CA ASP A 133 -10.75 -19.21 -17.16
C ASP A 133 -10.57 -19.56 -15.68
N VAL A 134 -11.51 -20.32 -15.13
CA VAL A 134 -11.50 -20.79 -13.75
C VAL A 134 -10.25 -21.61 -13.44
N ASN A 135 -9.77 -22.45 -14.36
CA ASN A 135 -8.63 -23.31 -14.11
C ASN A 135 -7.36 -22.47 -13.94
N ARG A 136 -7.18 -21.44 -14.79
CA ARG A 136 -6.04 -20.52 -14.64
C ARG A 136 -6.05 -19.78 -13.31
N VAL A 137 -7.22 -19.33 -12.86
CA VAL A 137 -7.35 -18.73 -11.53
C VAL A 137 -6.97 -19.76 -10.47
N MET A 138 -7.57 -20.95 -10.50
CA MET A 138 -7.33 -22.00 -9.52
C MET A 138 -5.86 -22.44 -9.45
N ASP A 139 -5.19 -22.60 -10.59
CA ASP A 139 -3.79 -23.02 -10.67
C ASP A 139 -2.82 -21.93 -10.19
N SER A 140 -3.25 -20.66 -10.20
CA SER A 140 -2.49 -19.53 -9.66
C SER A 140 -2.62 -19.38 -8.14
N GLN A 141 -3.55 -20.09 -7.50
CA GLN A 141 -3.84 -19.94 -6.07
C GLN A 141 -3.42 -21.17 -5.27
N THR A 142 -2.94 -20.93 -4.06
CA THR A 142 -2.60 -21.99 -3.12
C THR A 142 -3.87 -22.47 -2.42
N ILE A 143 -4.16 -23.77 -2.51
CA ILE A 143 -5.23 -24.42 -1.76
C ILE A 143 -4.61 -25.09 -0.52
N PRO A 144 -5.05 -24.74 0.70
CA PRO A 144 -4.52 -25.38 1.90
C PRO A 144 -4.82 -26.89 1.93
N GLU A 145 -3.82 -27.73 2.23
CA GLU A 145 -3.98 -29.20 2.30
C GLU A 145 -5.10 -29.64 3.26
N THR A 146 -5.32 -28.90 4.34
CA THR A 146 -6.41 -29.17 5.29
C THR A 146 -7.78 -28.96 4.68
N LEU A 147 -7.90 -28.02 3.74
CA LEU A 147 -9.12 -27.73 3.00
C LEU A 147 -9.35 -28.79 1.93
N GLU A 148 -8.31 -29.16 1.18
CA GLU A 148 -8.39 -30.21 0.14
C GLU A 148 -8.90 -31.56 0.67
N LYS A 149 -8.60 -31.86 1.94
CA LYS A 149 -9.06 -33.10 2.59
C LYS A 149 -10.56 -33.10 2.93
N ILE A 150 -11.19 -31.93 3.01
CA ILE A 150 -12.55 -31.76 3.55
C ILE A 150 -13.52 -31.28 2.47
N LEU A 151 -13.04 -30.49 1.51
CA LEU A 151 -13.85 -29.84 0.50
C LEU A 151 -13.52 -30.36 -0.90
N ASP A 152 -14.58 -30.64 -1.66
CA ASP A 152 -14.47 -30.96 -3.08
C ASP A 152 -13.92 -29.76 -3.86
N ARG A 153 -12.88 -30.01 -4.67
CA ARG A 153 -12.27 -29.02 -5.56
C ARG A 153 -13.30 -28.39 -6.50
N GLN A 154 -14.34 -29.13 -6.90
CA GLN A 154 -15.41 -28.61 -7.74
C GLN A 154 -16.20 -27.48 -7.06
N LEU A 155 -16.44 -27.56 -5.73
CA LEU A 155 -17.14 -26.50 -4.99
C LEU A 155 -16.34 -25.19 -4.95
N ILE A 156 -15.00 -25.31 -4.88
CA ILE A 156 -14.09 -24.16 -4.94
C ILE A 156 -14.13 -23.56 -6.36
N ALA A 157 -14.01 -24.40 -7.39
CA ALA A 157 -14.07 -23.98 -8.79
C ALA A 157 -15.40 -23.27 -9.12
N ASP A 158 -16.54 -23.80 -8.67
CA ASP A 158 -17.87 -23.19 -8.85
C ASP A 158 -17.95 -21.81 -8.17
N SER A 159 -17.33 -21.67 -7.00
CA SER A 159 -17.28 -20.40 -6.27
C SER A 159 -16.42 -19.37 -7.00
N VAL A 160 -15.27 -19.79 -7.56
CA VAL A 160 -14.42 -18.93 -8.41
C VAL A 160 -15.15 -18.55 -9.71
N GLN A 161 -15.84 -19.49 -10.36
CA GLN A 161 -16.66 -19.23 -11.55
C GLN A 161 -17.71 -18.14 -11.30
N ARG A 162 -18.34 -18.16 -10.12
CA ARG A 162 -19.27 -17.09 -9.71
C ARG A 162 -18.59 -15.75 -9.56
N LEU A 163 -17.36 -15.69 -9.02
CA LEU A 163 -16.61 -14.42 -8.93
C LEU A 163 -16.26 -13.87 -10.31
N ILE A 164 -15.92 -14.73 -11.27
CA ILE A 164 -15.69 -14.33 -12.66
C ILE A 164 -16.98 -13.75 -13.27
N TYR A 165 -18.10 -14.47 -13.14
CA TYR A 165 -19.41 -14.01 -13.63
C TYR A 165 -19.86 -12.69 -12.99
N GLU A 166 -19.57 -12.49 -11.69
CA GLU A 166 -19.84 -11.24 -10.96
C GLU A 166 -18.83 -10.11 -11.28
N GLU A 167 -17.95 -10.29 -12.27
CA GLU A 167 -16.87 -9.36 -12.65
C GLU A 167 -15.94 -8.96 -11.48
N LYS A 168 -15.82 -9.83 -10.47
CA LYS A 168 -14.99 -9.59 -9.29
C LYS A 168 -13.53 -9.97 -9.48
N ILE A 169 -13.23 -10.74 -10.52
CA ILE A 169 -11.85 -11.03 -10.93
C ILE A 169 -11.50 -10.10 -12.09
N GLN A 170 -10.51 -9.24 -11.88
CA GLN A 170 -10.16 -8.17 -12.82
C GLN A 170 -8.66 -8.09 -13.01
N ARG A 171 -8.23 -7.78 -14.24
CA ARG A 171 -6.83 -7.47 -14.49
C ARG A 171 -6.47 -6.11 -13.87
N LEU A 172 -5.35 -6.08 -13.17
CA LEU A 172 -4.66 -4.86 -12.74
C LEU A 172 -3.64 -4.45 -13.80
N SER A 173 -3.77 -3.24 -14.31
CA SER A 173 -2.80 -2.67 -15.23
C SER A 173 -1.58 -2.13 -14.49
N LEU A 174 -0.39 -2.37 -15.04
CA LEU A 174 0.86 -1.77 -14.58
C LEU A 174 1.15 -0.41 -15.22
N SER A 175 0.33 0.00 -16.20
CA SER A 175 0.43 1.33 -16.81
C SER A 175 0.40 2.43 -15.74
N TYR A 176 1.18 3.47 -15.98
CA TYR A 176 1.09 4.72 -15.22
C TYR A 176 -0.31 5.33 -15.38
N PRO A 177 -0.74 6.19 -14.43
CA PRO A 177 -1.98 6.95 -14.58
C PRO A 177 -2.08 7.63 -15.94
N LEU A 178 -3.30 7.85 -16.43
CA LEU A 178 -3.56 8.74 -17.57
C LEU A 178 -3.34 10.21 -17.20
N GLU A 179 -3.16 10.52 -15.92
CA GLU A 179 -2.73 11.84 -15.50
C GLU A 179 -1.31 12.08 -16.04
N PRO A 180 -1.10 13.15 -16.82
CA PRO A 180 0.24 13.50 -17.30
C PRO A 180 1.18 13.59 -16.09
N ILE A 181 2.34 12.95 -16.16
CA ILE A 181 3.39 13.23 -15.19
C ILE A 181 3.80 14.68 -15.44
N PRO A 182 3.54 15.62 -14.52
CA PRO A 182 3.90 17.01 -14.75
C PRO A 182 5.41 17.09 -14.89
N LEU A 183 5.88 17.81 -15.90
CA LEU A 183 7.29 18.18 -15.94
C LEU A 183 7.48 19.23 -14.85
N THR A 184 8.38 18.98 -13.90
CA THR A 184 8.63 19.90 -12.78
C THR A 184 9.93 20.66 -12.96
N MET A 185 10.13 21.71 -12.17
CA MET A 185 11.42 22.42 -12.11
C MET A 185 12.58 21.50 -11.77
N GLY A 186 12.37 20.49 -10.92
CA GLY A 186 13.37 19.48 -10.57
C GLY A 186 13.95 18.78 -11.80
N LEU A 187 13.12 18.47 -12.81
CA LEU A 187 13.58 17.85 -14.05
C LEU A 187 14.54 18.76 -14.82
N ILE A 188 14.26 20.07 -14.89
CA ILE A 188 15.15 21.05 -15.53
C ILE A 188 16.46 21.15 -14.73
N LEU A 189 16.38 21.26 -13.41
CA LEU A 189 17.56 21.36 -12.55
C LEU A 189 18.46 20.12 -12.67
N ASP A 190 17.87 18.92 -12.71
CA ASP A 190 18.60 17.66 -12.89
C ASP A 190 19.22 17.56 -14.27
N LEU A 191 18.49 17.91 -15.33
CA LEU A 191 19.00 17.92 -16.71
C LEU A 191 20.27 18.78 -16.82
N PHE A 192 20.20 20.02 -16.33
CA PHE A 192 21.35 20.94 -16.36
C PHE A 192 22.46 20.53 -15.37
N GLY A 193 22.08 19.99 -14.21
CA GLY A 193 23.00 19.44 -13.22
C GLY A 193 23.83 18.28 -13.75
N ASP A 194 23.21 17.36 -14.49
CA ASP A 194 23.89 16.22 -15.11
C ASP A 194 24.86 16.67 -16.21
N ILE A 195 24.46 17.63 -17.05
CA ILE A 195 25.33 18.19 -18.09
C ILE A 195 26.52 18.90 -17.45
N ALA A 196 26.30 19.73 -16.43
CA ALA A 196 27.36 20.42 -15.69
C ALA A 196 28.35 19.42 -15.04
N ARG A 197 27.85 18.35 -14.43
CA ARG A 197 28.67 17.30 -13.79
C ARG A 197 29.45 16.45 -14.78
N SER A 198 28.94 16.27 -16.00
CA SER A 198 29.55 15.41 -17.02
C SER A 198 30.95 15.84 -17.47
N ARG A 199 31.36 17.09 -17.22
CA ARG A 199 32.63 17.71 -17.68
C ARG A 199 32.89 17.55 -19.19
N ARG A 200 31.85 17.41 -19.99
CA ARG A 200 31.92 17.33 -21.45
C ARG A 200 31.83 18.73 -22.08
N LYS A 201 31.78 18.80 -23.42
CA LYS A 201 31.34 20.01 -24.14
C LYS A 201 30.03 20.50 -23.51
N GLU A 202 29.86 21.81 -23.40
CA GLU A 202 28.65 22.49 -22.87
C GLU A 202 28.54 22.53 -21.33
N SER A 203 29.44 21.88 -20.58
CA SER A 203 29.41 21.85 -19.10
C SER A 203 29.53 23.24 -18.45
N VAL A 204 30.30 24.15 -19.05
CA VAL A 204 30.45 25.53 -18.56
C VAL A 204 29.14 26.29 -18.76
N GLN A 205 28.56 26.22 -19.96
CA GLN A 205 27.27 26.85 -20.29
C GLN A 205 26.14 26.30 -19.41
N ALA A 206 26.12 24.98 -19.19
CA ALA A 206 25.14 24.33 -18.32
C ALA A 206 25.30 24.77 -16.85
N THR A 207 26.54 24.96 -16.39
CA THR A 207 26.80 25.51 -15.04
C THR A 207 26.28 26.94 -14.90
N VAL A 208 26.46 27.78 -15.93
CA VAL A 208 25.93 29.15 -15.93
C VAL A 208 24.41 29.14 -15.91
N ALA A 209 23.77 28.33 -16.77
CA ALA A 209 22.32 28.20 -16.81
C ALA A 209 21.76 27.65 -15.50
N LEU A 210 22.38 26.61 -14.91
CA LEU A 210 21.99 26.05 -13.62
C LEU A 210 22.04 27.09 -12.49
N ASN A 211 23.06 27.96 -12.47
CA ASN A 211 23.14 29.04 -11.49
C ASN A 211 22.01 30.07 -11.67
N LYS A 212 21.62 30.37 -12.92
CA LYS A 212 20.47 31.24 -13.21
C LYS A 212 19.16 30.57 -12.78
N LEU A 213 18.97 29.29 -13.10
CA LEU A 213 17.79 28.51 -12.69
C LEU A 213 17.66 28.43 -11.17
N ASN A 214 18.76 28.18 -10.45
CA ASN A 214 18.74 28.19 -8.99
C ASN A 214 18.33 29.55 -8.42
N ARG A 215 18.77 30.66 -9.04
CA ARG A 215 18.35 32.01 -8.64
C ARG A 215 16.87 32.24 -8.93
N PHE A 216 16.41 31.88 -10.12
CA PHE A 216 15.01 31.95 -10.51
C PHE A 216 14.09 31.21 -9.52
N VAL A 217 14.44 29.98 -9.14
CA VAL A 217 13.71 29.18 -8.16
C VAL A 217 13.67 29.88 -6.79
N LEU A 218 14.82 30.39 -6.33
CA LEU A 218 14.93 31.08 -5.04
C LEU A 218 14.17 32.41 -4.98
N GLU A 219 14.27 33.24 -6.02
CA GLU A 219 13.64 34.56 -6.09
C GLU A 219 12.13 34.46 -6.33
N GLY A 220 11.70 33.47 -7.14
CA GLY A 220 10.29 33.17 -7.40
C GLY A 220 9.59 32.38 -6.28
N GLY A 221 10.33 31.88 -5.29
CA GLY A 221 9.78 31.07 -4.22
C GLY A 221 9.25 29.71 -4.68
N TYR A 222 9.81 29.17 -5.76
CA TYR A 222 9.48 27.84 -6.28
C TYR A 222 10.32 26.76 -5.58
N ASP A 223 9.86 25.53 -5.63
CA ASP A 223 10.64 24.33 -5.28
C ASP A 223 10.79 23.41 -6.51
N ASP A 224 11.48 22.29 -6.34
CA ASP A 224 11.75 21.30 -7.37
C ASP A 224 10.53 20.44 -7.75
N GLU A 225 9.47 20.45 -6.94
CA GLU A 225 8.21 19.76 -7.19
C GLU A 225 7.20 20.62 -7.98
N VAL A 226 7.44 21.93 -8.12
CA VAL A 226 6.55 22.84 -8.86
C VAL A 226 6.44 22.42 -10.34
N PRO A 227 5.21 22.17 -10.85
CA PRO A 227 4.97 21.90 -12.26
C PRO A 227 5.31 23.12 -13.14
N LEU A 228 5.92 22.88 -14.30
CA LEU A 228 6.24 23.92 -15.28
C LEU A 228 4.98 24.64 -15.78
N GLU A 229 3.84 23.95 -15.83
CA GLU A 229 2.56 24.54 -16.21
C GLU A 229 2.09 25.58 -15.20
N GLU A 230 2.39 25.42 -13.91
CA GLU A 230 2.07 26.42 -12.88
C GLU A 230 2.94 27.66 -13.02
N ILE A 231 4.23 27.48 -13.35
CA ILE A 231 5.15 28.59 -13.64
C ILE A 231 4.72 29.32 -14.93
N GLY A 232 4.30 28.57 -15.95
CA GLY A 232 3.83 29.09 -17.23
C GLY A 232 2.60 30.02 -17.12
N LYS A 233 1.83 29.95 -16.03
CA LYS A 233 0.69 30.85 -15.76
C LYS A 233 1.15 32.26 -15.36
N ASP A 234 2.31 32.38 -14.73
CA ASP A 234 2.92 33.66 -14.41
C ASP A 234 3.74 34.14 -15.61
N ILE A 235 3.24 35.16 -16.30
CA ILE A 235 3.89 35.71 -17.50
C ILE A 235 5.33 36.14 -17.21
N GLN A 236 5.58 36.76 -16.04
CA GLN A 236 6.92 37.25 -15.70
C GLN A 236 7.86 36.08 -15.45
N ALA A 237 7.43 35.10 -14.64
CA ALA A 237 8.25 33.93 -14.32
C ALA A 237 8.50 33.06 -15.57
N ARG A 238 7.48 32.90 -16.41
CA ARG A 238 7.56 32.20 -17.69
C ARG A 238 8.60 32.85 -18.61
N THR A 239 8.52 34.17 -18.82
CA THR A 239 9.48 34.89 -19.69
C THR A 239 10.90 34.78 -19.16
N GLU A 240 11.11 34.94 -17.84
CA GLU A 240 12.44 34.79 -17.24
C GLU A 240 13.00 33.38 -17.43
N LEU A 241 12.19 32.34 -17.21
CA LEU A 241 12.60 30.95 -17.43
C LEU A 241 12.91 30.67 -18.90
N GLU A 242 12.06 31.14 -19.82
CA GLU A 242 12.29 31.03 -21.26
C GLU A 242 13.60 31.69 -21.69
N GLU A 243 13.91 32.89 -21.18
CA GLU A 243 15.17 33.60 -21.47
C GLU A 243 16.39 32.77 -21.04
N ILE A 244 16.38 32.20 -19.84
CA ILE A 244 17.48 31.36 -19.34
C ILE A 244 17.69 30.14 -20.26
N LEU A 245 16.61 29.49 -20.69
CA LEU A 245 16.65 28.32 -21.55
C LEU A 245 17.11 28.67 -22.98
N GLN A 246 16.64 29.79 -23.54
CA GLN A 246 17.02 30.26 -24.86
C GLN A 246 18.49 30.71 -24.92
N GLU A 247 18.98 31.41 -23.90
CA GLU A 247 20.39 31.77 -23.81
C GLU A 247 21.30 30.53 -23.79
N PHE A 248 20.91 29.49 -23.04
CA PHE A 248 21.64 28.23 -23.04
C PHE A 248 21.65 27.62 -24.44
N MET A 249 20.50 27.50 -25.11
CA MET A 249 20.43 26.98 -26.48
C MET A 249 21.31 27.75 -27.47
N ALA A 250 21.34 29.08 -27.38
CA ALA A 250 22.16 29.93 -28.25
C ALA A 250 23.67 29.75 -28.01
N SER A 251 24.05 29.33 -26.79
CA SER A 251 25.44 29.12 -26.38
C SER A 251 25.99 27.73 -26.71
N VAL A 252 25.14 26.83 -27.24
CA VAL A 252 25.42 25.41 -27.47
C VAL A 252 25.26 25.06 -28.96
N HIS A 253 25.95 24.02 -29.44
CA HIS A 253 25.83 23.61 -30.83
C HIS A 253 24.42 23.06 -31.13
N SER A 254 23.77 23.60 -32.17
CA SER A 254 22.37 23.36 -32.55
C SER A 254 21.95 21.92 -32.87
N MET A 255 22.88 20.96 -32.79
CA MET A 255 22.66 19.54 -33.11
C MET A 255 22.79 18.60 -31.89
N SER A 256 22.94 19.13 -30.67
CA SER A 256 22.95 18.27 -29.48
C SER A 256 21.53 17.79 -29.14
N GLY A 257 21.41 16.57 -28.61
CA GLY A 257 20.12 16.05 -28.11
C GLY A 257 19.51 16.99 -27.06
N THR A 258 20.35 17.62 -26.26
CA THR A 258 20.00 18.62 -25.26
C THR A 258 19.23 19.82 -25.82
N VAL A 259 19.58 20.32 -27.01
CA VAL A 259 18.84 21.44 -27.62
C VAL A 259 17.39 21.05 -27.89
N LYS A 260 17.12 19.80 -28.28
CA LYS A 260 15.75 19.30 -28.51
C LYS A 260 14.98 19.15 -27.20
N ASP A 261 15.65 18.70 -26.14
CA ASP A 261 15.04 18.57 -24.81
C ASP A 261 14.63 19.96 -24.29
N VAL A 262 15.50 20.97 -24.42
CA VAL A 262 15.20 22.35 -24.02
C VAL A 262 14.11 22.99 -24.88
N GLN A 263 14.09 22.72 -26.19
CA GLN A 263 12.99 23.16 -27.08
C GLN A 263 11.64 22.59 -26.64
N THR A 264 11.61 21.31 -26.24
CA THR A 264 10.38 20.66 -25.75
C THR A 264 9.88 21.33 -24.47
N ILE A 265 10.79 21.67 -23.55
CA ILE A 265 10.47 22.39 -22.32
C ILE A 265 9.88 23.77 -22.62
N ILE A 266 10.49 24.53 -23.54
CA ILE A 266 9.99 25.84 -23.96
C ILE A 266 8.58 25.72 -24.57
N SER A 267 8.35 24.77 -25.47
CA SER A 267 7.02 24.53 -26.04
C SER A 267 5.95 24.27 -24.97
N ILE A 268 6.30 23.56 -23.89
CA ILE A 268 5.35 23.24 -22.82
C ILE A 268 5.04 24.46 -21.94
N LEU A 269 6.04 25.31 -21.67
CA LEU A 269 5.84 26.62 -21.04
C LEU A 269 4.97 27.53 -21.92
N GLU A 270 5.12 27.42 -23.24
CA GLU A 270 4.38 28.22 -24.22
C GLU A 270 2.91 27.82 -24.35
N GLU A 271 2.65 26.51 -24.43
CA GLU A 271 1.35 25.91 -24.74
C GLU A 271 0.31 26.02 -23.61
N GLY A 272 0.70 26.51 -22.43
CA GLY A 272 -0.19 26.97 -21.35
C GLY A 272 -1.59 26.35 -21.38
N SER A 273 -1.70 25.06 -21.06
CA SER A 273 -2.95 24.28 -21.10
C SER A 273 -3.74 24.37 -22.43
N THR A 274 -3.34 23.60 -23.45
CA THR A 274 -4.26 23.22 -24.55
C THR A 274 -4.39 21.72 -24.78
N GLN A 275 -4.25 20.92 -23.71
CA GLN A 275 -4.94 19.64 -23.64
C GLN A 275 -5.79 19.60 -22.37
N GLU A 276 -6.94 20.28 -22.41
CA GLU A 276 -8.14 19.63 -21.90
C GLU A 276 -8.20 18.29 -22.66
N TYR A 277 -7.67 17.23 -22.06
CA TYR A 277 -7.96 15.88 -22.51
C TYR A 277 -9.47 15.77 -22.47
N SER A 278 -10.07 15.93 -23.64
CA SER A 278 -11.48 15.70 -23.88
C SER A 278 -11.83 14.39 -23.18
N LYS A 279 -12.78 14.46 -22.26
CA LYS A 279 -13.31 13.34 -21.46
C LYS A 279 -14.08 12.35 -22.34
N GLU A 280 -13.49 11.93 -23.44
CA GLU A 280 -13.99 10.91 -24.34
C GLU A 280 -12.88 9.89 -24.62
N GLN A 281 -12.41 9.23 -23.57
CA GLN A 281 -11.77 7.92 -23.73
C GLN A 281 -12.57 6.86 -22.99
N LYS A 282 -13.20 5.97 -23.77
CA LYS A 282 -14.07 4.85 -23.36
C LYS A 282 -13.34 3.72 -22.61
N GLY A 283 -12.25 4.00 -21.89
CA GLY A 283 -11.48 2.98 -21.16
C GLY A 283 -11.00 3.49 -19.81
N VAL A 284 -11.31 2.76 -18.73
CA VAL A 284 -10.78 3.03 -17.40
C VAL A 284 -9.51 2.18 -17.22
N ILE A 285 -8.34 2.82 -17.07
CA ILE A 285 -7.12 2.10 -16.68
C ILE A 285 -7.26 1.68 -15.21
N ARG A 286 -7.41 0.37 -14.99
CA ARG A 286 -7.51 -0.24 -13.65
C ARG A 286 -6.11 -0.48 -13.07
N ASN A 287 -5.40 0.57 -12.71
CA ASN A 287 -4.07 0.51 -12.07
C ASN A 287 -4.16 0.67 -10.54
N ALA A 288 -3.00 0.77 -9.88
CA ALA A 288 -2.89 0.89 -8.42
C ALA A 288 -3.59 2.14 -7.87
N GLU A 289 -3.41 3.28 -8.55
CA GLU A 289 -4.01 4.56 -8.18
C GLU A 289 -5.52 4.54 -8.31
N TRP A 290 -6.03 3.99 -9.43
CA TRP A 290 -7.46 3.78 -9.62
C TRP A 290 -8.06 2.94 -8.48
N LEU A 291 -7.40 1.84 -8.11
CA LEU A 291 -7.86 0.98 -7.02
C LEU A 291 -7.89 1.73 -5.69
N ALA A 292 -6.85 2.53 -5.39
CA ALA A 292 -6.80 3.39 -4.21
C ALA A 292 -8.00 4.37 -4.18
N THR A 293 -8.33 5.00 -5.31
CA THR A 293 -9.51 5.86 -5.44
C THR A 293 -10.80 5.10 -5.17
N GLN A 294 -11.00 3.90 -5.74
CA GLN A 294 -12.23 3.12 -5.50
C GLN A 294 -12.38 2.69 -4.03
N VAL A 295 -11.26 2.41 -3.35
CA VAL A 295 -11.25 2.08 -1.91
C VAL A 295 -11.54 3.32 -1.07
N ALA A 296 -10.94 4.47 -1.38
CA ALA A 296 -11.11 5.73 -0.65
C ALA A 296 -12.57 6.23 -0.69
N VAL A 297 -13.24 6.12 -1.84
CA VAL A 297 -14.66 6.50 -1.97
C VAL A 297 -15.65 5.45 -1.44
N ASN A 298 -15.17 4.44 -0.72
CA ASN A 298 -15.97 3.33 -0.16
C ASN A 298 -16.80 2.57 -1.20
N LYS A 299 -16.39 2.54 -2.48
CA LYS A 299 -17.05 1.73 -3.50
C LYS A 299 -16.71 0.25 -3.34
N TYR A 300 -15.49 -0.04 -2.89
CA TYR A 300 -14.95 -1.39 -2.72
C TYR A 300 -14.83 -1.78 -1.24
N THR A 301 -15.94 -1.75 -0.51
CA THR A 301 -16.02 -2.32 0.85
C THR A 301 -15.89 -3.85 0.83
N GLY A 302 -15.47 -4.42 1.96
CA GLY A 302 -15.22 -5.85 2.10
C GLY A 302 -13.77 -6.22 1.79
N VAL A 303 -13.55 -7.43 1.25
CA VAL A 303 -12.21 -7.95 0.94
C VAL A 303 -11.86 -7.67 -0.53
N ASN A 304 -10.73 -7.00 -0.73
CA ASN A 304 -10.11 -6.77 -2.04
C ASN A 304 -8.70 -7.34 -2.00
N ILE A 305 -8.44 -8.33 -2.86
CA ILE A 305 -7.17 -9.03 -2.95
C ILE A 305 -6.47 -8.54 -4.20
N VAL A 306 -5.20 -8.18 -4.07
CA VAL A 306 -4.32 -7.78 -5.16
C VAL A 306 -3.24 -8.86 -5.26
N TYR A 307 -3.46 -9.82 -6.14
CA TYR A 307 -2.57 -10.96 -6.36
C TYR A 307 -1.44 -10.58 -7.33
N LEU A 308 -0.22 -10.55 -6.80
CA LEU A 308 0.99 -10.02 -7.44
C LEU A 308 2.14 -11.02 -7.22
N PRO A 309 2.22 -12.09 -8.03
CA PRO A 309 3.19 -13.18 -7.81
C PRO A 309 4.66 -12.75 -7.98
N ASP A 310 4.92 -11.67 -8.73
CA ASP A 310 6.24 -11.07 -8.84
C ASP A 310 6.50 -10.08 -7.67
N PRO A 311 7.49 -10.33 -6.79
CA PRO A 311 7.74 -9.47 -5.63
C PRO A 311 8.19 -8.04 -5.99
N THR A 312 8.83 -7.84 -7.14
CA THR A 312 9.29 -6.52 -7.60
C THR A 312 8.08 -5.69 -8.03
N ILE A 313 7.20 -6.30 -8.83
CA ILE A 313 5.93 -5.69 -9.24
C ILE A 313 5.05 -5.44 -8.01
N ALA A 314 4.98 -6.40 -7.08
CA ALA A 314 4.24 -6.25 -5.84
C ALA A 314 4.68 -5.00 -5.06
N ARG A 315 5.98 -4.80 -4.89
CA ARG A 315 6.54 -3.62 -4.23
C ARG A 315 6.14 -2.32 -4.94
N GLN A 316 6.21 -2.28 -6.26
CA GLN A 316 5.85 -1.10 -7.05
C GLN A 316 4.36 -0.76 -6.91
N VAL A 317 3.48 -1.76 -7.06
CA VAL A 317 2.02 -1.59 -6.95
C VAL A 317 1.62 -1.15 -5.54
N VAL A 318 2.20 -1.78 -4.50
CA VAL A 318 1.95 -1.41 -3.10
C VAL A 318 2.35 0.04 -2.84
N SER A 319 3.54 0.45 -3.28
CA SER A 319 4.03 1.81 -3.11
C SER A 319 3.10 2.84 -3.76
N ARG A 320 2.74 2.62 -5.04
CA ARG A 320 1.82 3.48 -5.79
C ARG A 320 0.43 3.56 -5.13
N PHE A 321 -0.12 2.42 -4.72
CA PHE A 321 -1.40 2.36 -4.02
C PHE A 321 -1.38 3.16 -2.71
N ILE A 322 -0.36 2.95 -1.86
CA ILE A 322 -0.24 3.63 -0.57
C ILE A 322 -0.06 5.13 -0.77
N ASN A 323 0.81 5.56 -1.68
CA ASN A 323 1.05 6.97 -1.96
C ASN A 323 -0.23 7.67 -2.42
N GLN A 324 -0.98 7.05 -3.34
CA GLN A 324 -2.26 7.60 -3.79
C GLN A 324 -3.28 7.65 -2.66
N LEU A 325 -3.37 6.61 -1.83
CA LEU A 325 -4.32 6.57 -0.71
C LEU A 325 -3.99 7.65 0.34
N LEU A 326 -2.71 7.92 0.60
CA LEU A 326 -2.26 8.98 1.49
C LEU A 326 -2.56 10.37 0.91
N TRP A 327 -2.33 10.55 -0.40
CA TRP A 327 -2.66 11.79 -1.10
C TRP A 327 -4.16 12.09 -1.02
N LEU A 328 -5.02 11.13 -1.36
CA LEU A 328 -6.48 11.24 -1.29
C LEU A 328 -7.04 11.51 0.11
N LYS A 329 -6.27 11.26 1.17
CA LYS A 329 -6.67 11.59 2.56
C LYS A 329 -6.25 12.98 3.00
N LYS A 330 -5.31 13.61 2.29
CA LYS A 330 -4.86 14.98 2.57
C LYS A 330 -5.77 16.01 1.87
N THR A 331 -6.35 15.63 0.73
CA THR A 331 -7.30 16.42 -0.07
C THR A 331 -8.73 16.23 0.42
#